data_AF-A0A429IN07-F1
#
_entry.id   AF-A0A429IN07-F1
#
_cell.length_a   1.000
_cell.length_b   1.000
_cell.length_c   1.000
_cell.angle_alpha   90.00
_cell.angle_beta   90.00
_cell.angle_gamma   90.00
#
_symmetry.space_group_name_H-M   'P 1'
#
loop_
_entity.id
_entity.type
_entity.pdbx_description
1 polymer ?
#
loop_
_entity_poly.entity_id
_entity_poly.type
_entity_poly.pdbx_seq_one_letter_code
_entity_poly.pdbx_strand_id
1 'polypeptide(L)'
;MWARWVAAVYAIGFAQGACAHLLDLIRGGIHAYAAYPQVAFEVYFISLVVLDPLAALLVVRLRGAGVLLACGVMITDVTANWAGNWPSIQADWTQLLRPVGLLPITLFGLFVVATSGALRRAFGRAAVT
;
A
#
# COMPACT_ATOMS: atom_id res chain seq x y z
N MET A 1 -21.65 1.72 -9.82
CA MET A 1 -21.22 0.32 -9.60
C MET A 1 -19.70 0.16 -9.67
N TRP A 2 -19.02 0.58 -10.75
CA TRP A 2 -17.55 0.46 -10.88
C TRP A 2 -16.74 1.02 -9.68
N ALA A 3 -17.12 2.19 -9.16
CA ALA A 3 -16.40 2.83 -8.05
C ALA A 3 -16.39 1.98 -6.77
N ARG A 4 -17.46 1.20 -6.52
CA ARG A 4 -17.54 0.30 -5.37
C ARG A 4 -16.61 -0.91 -5.54
N TRP A 5 -16.47 -1.41 -6.77
CA TRP A 5 -15.53 -2.49 -7.07
C TRP A 5 -14.08 -2.02 -6.92
N VAL A 6 -13.74 -0.84 -7.45
CA VAL A 6 -12.41 -0.24 -7.25
C VAL A 6 -12.13 -0.02 -5.76
N ALA A 7 -13.11 0.51 -5.01
CA ALA A 7 -12.99 0.67 -3.56
C ALA A 7 -12.78 -0.66 -2.82
N ALA A 8 -13.45 -1.73 -3.25
CA ALA A 8 -13.26 -3.08 -2.70
C ALA A 8 -11.84 -3.61 -3.00
N VAL A 9 -11.33 -3.41 -4.23
CA VAL A 9 -9.96 -3.80 -4.59
C VAL A 9 -8.93 -3.04 -3.73
N TYR A 10 -9.13 -1.74 -3.50
CA TYR A 10 -8.31 -0.97 -2.55
C TYR A 10 -8.35 -1.60 -1.17
N ALA A 11 -9.55 -1.79 -0.62
CA ALA A 11 -9.72 -2.31 0.73
C ALA A 11 -9.06 -3.67 0.93
N ILE A 12 -9.17 -4.58 -0.04
CA ILE A 12 -8.53 -5.89 -0.01
C ILE A 12 -7.01 -5.75 -0.06
N GLY A 13 -6.46 -4.95 -0.98
CA GLY A 13 -5.02 -4.76 -1.10
C GLY A 13 -4.39 -4.14 0.15
N PHE A 14 -5.02 -3.10 0.72
CA PHE A 14 -4.59 -2.51 1.98
C PHE A 14 -4.73 -3.48 3.16
N ALA A 15 -5.83 -4.25 3.24
CA ALA A 15 -5.95 -5.27 4.29
C ALA A 15 -4.86 -6.35 4.18
N GLN A 16 -4.50 -6.76 2.96
CA GLN A 16 -3.39 -7.68 2.71
C GLN A 16 -2.04 -7.06 3.16
N GLY A 17 -1.78 -5.79 2.81
CA GLY A 17 -0.59 -5.05 3.24
C GLY A 17 -0.49 -4.97 4.76
N ALA A 18 -1.57 -4.58 5.43
CA ALA A 18 -1.66 -4.53 6.89
C ALA A 18 -1.32 -5.88 7.53
N CYS A 19 -1.86 -6.98 6.98
CA CYS A 19 -1.55 -8.33 7.44
C CYS A 19 -0.07 -8.68 7.25
N ALA A 20 0.54 -8.28 6.13
CA ALA A 20 1.96 -8.51 5.90
C ALA A 20 2.83 -7.76 6.92
N HIS A 21 2.58 -6.46 7.12
CA HIS A 21 3.31 -5.64 8.10
C HIS A 21 3.10 -6.12 9.53
N LEU A 22 1.89 -6.56 9.87
CA LEU A 22 1.60 -7.12 11.19
C LEU A 22 2.34 -8.44 11.41
N LEU A 23 2.38 -9.32 10.40
CA LEU A 23 3.13 -10.57 10.49
C LEU A 23 4.63 -10.34 10.65
N ASP A 24 5.19 -9.36 9.93
CA ASP A 24 6.59 -8.97 10.06
C ASP A 24 6.87 -8.42 11.47
N LEU A 25 6.01 -7.53 11.98
CA LEU A 25 6.10 -6.98 13.34
C LEU A 25 5.99 -8.07 14.42
N ILE A 26 5.10 -9.06 14.25
CA ILE A 26 4.99 -10.18 15.19
C ILE A 26 6.27 -11.03 15.20
N ARG A 27 6.90 -11.23 14.04
CA ARG A 27 8.09 -12.08 13.90
C ARG A 27 9.38 -11.39 14.35
N GLY A 28 9.54 -10.11 14.00
CA GLY A 28 10.78 -9.35 14.20
C GLY A 28 10.70 -8.29 15.29
N GLY A 29 9.53 -8.07 15.88
CA GLY A 29 9.31 -6.96 16.82
C GLY A 29 9.55 -5.60 16.15
N ILE A 30 9.94 -4.62 16.95
CA ILE A 30 10.26 -3.28 16.42
C ILE A 30 11.39 -3.31 15.39
N HIS A 31 12.26 -4.32 15.41
CA HIS A 31 13.39 -4.46 14.49
C HIS A 31 13.09 -5.31 13.24
N ALA A 32 11.80 -5.53 12.93
CA ALA A 32 11.39 -6.32 11.77
C ALA A 32 12.00 -5.83 10.45
N TYR A 33 12.35 -4.55 10.36
CA TYR A 33 12.92 -3.93 9.17
C TYR A 33 14.34 -3.39 9.37
N ALA A 34 15.08 -3.87 10.38
CA ALA A 34 16.44 -3.41 10.69
C ALA A 34 17.48 -3.68 9.58
N ALA A 35 17.12 -4.50 8.58
CA ALA A 35 17.92 -4.69 7.37
C ALA A 35 17.90 -3.48 6.42
N TYR A 36 16.95 -2.56 6.59
CA TYR A 36 16.92 -1.31 5.82
C TYR A 36 17.99 -0.33 6.33
N PRO A 37 18.63 0.43 5.43
CA PRO A 37 19.79 1.25 5.79
C PRO A 37 19.49 2.44 6.72
N GLN A 38 18.23 2.86 6.86
CA GLN A 38 17.84 3.96 7.73
C GLN A 38 16.65 3.59 8.60
N VAL A 39 16.70 4.00 9.87
CA VAL A 39 15.63 3.81 10.88
C VAL A 39 14.28 4.37 10.40
N ALA A 40 14.29 5.38 9.54
CA ALA A 40 13.08 5.93 8.94
C ALA A 40 12.24 4.89 8.18
N PHE A 41 12.88 3.91 7.52
CA PHE A 41 12.16 2.82 6.85
C PHE A 41 11.45 1.91 7.85
N GLU A 42 12.12 1.57 8.96
CA GLU A 42 11.54 0.75 10.02
C GLU A 42 10.32 1.41 10.65
N VAL A 43 10.45 2.69 11.01
CA VAL A 43 9.33 3.49 11.51
C VAL A 43 8.19 3.54 10.50
N TYR A 44 8.52 3.74 9.22
CA TYR A 44 7.53 3.83 8.15
C TYR A 44 6.78 2.51 7.95
N PHE A 45 7.46 1.38 7.76
CA PHE A 45 6.80 0.09 7.54
C PHE A 45 5.98 -0.36 8.77
N ILE A 46 6.44 -0.08 9.98
CA ILE A 46 5.64 -0.33 11.19
C ILE A 46 4.39 0.55 11.20
N SER A 47 4.49 1.81 10.78
CA SER A 47 3.33 2.70 10.70
C SER A 47 2.25 2.20 9.72
N LEU A 48 2.61 1.41 8.71
CA LEU A 48 1.66 0.83 7.75
C LEU A 48 0.67 -0.14 8.39
N VAL A 49 1.02 -0.76 9.54
CA VAL A 49 0.06 -1.53 10.36
C VAL A 49 -1.17 -0.70 10.74
N VAL A 50 -1.01 0.62 10.84
CA VAL A 50 -2.10 1.57 11.15
C VAL A 50 -2.61 2.28 9.90
N LEU A 51 -1.72 2.72 9.01
CA LEU A 51 -2.09 3.50 7.82
C LEU A 51 -2.91 2.67 6.83
N ASP A 52 -2.60 1.39 6.66
CA ASP A 52 -3.30 0.52 5.71
C ASP A 52 -4.77 0.26 6.11
N PRO A 53 -5.09 -0.17 7.35
CA PRO A 53 -6.48 -0.30 7.77
C PRO A 53 -7.24 1.03 7.75
N LEU A 54 -6.56 2.14 8.05
CA LEU A 54 -7.16 3.47 7.98
C LEU A 54 -7.53 3.84 6.53
N ALA A 55 -6.62 3.61 5.58
CA ALA A 55 -6.89 3.82 4.15
C ALA A 55 -8.06 2.95 3.67
N ALA A 56 -8.04 1.66 4.01
CA ALA A 56 -9.12 0.73 3.68
C ALA A 56 -10.47 1.18 4.26
N LEU A 57 -10.51 1.52 5.54
CA LEU A 57 -11.72 1.98 6.23
C LEU A 57 -12.29 3.24 5.58
N LEU A 58 -11.46 4.26 5.34
CA LEU A 58 -11.91 5.52 4.75
C LEU A 58 -12.42 5.32 3.31
N VAL A 59 -11.80 4.43 2.52
CA VAL A 59 -12.23 4.10 1.16
C VAL A 59 -13.56 3.33 1.16
N VAL A 60 -13.74 2.36 2.06
CA VAL A 60 -15.01 1.63 2.23
C VAL A 60 -16.14 2.58 2.65
N ARG A 61 -15.84 3.59 3.46
CA ARG A 61 -16.77 4.67 3.83
C ARG A 61 -16.95 5.73 2.73
N LEU A 62 -16.43 5.48 1.53
CA LEU A 62 -16.55 6.34 0.34
C LEU A 62 -16.04 7.76 0.59
N ARG A 63 -15.02 7.93 1.43
CA ARG A 63 -14.46 9.24 1.76
C ARG A 63 -13.33 9.60 0.81
N GLY A 64 -13.40 10.79 0.20
CA GLY A 64 -12.33 11.29 -0.69
C GLY A 64 -10.96 11.37 -0.01
N ALA A 65 -10.92 11.65 1.30
CA ALA A 65 -9.69 11.62 2.10
C ALA A 65 -9.04 10.23 2.14
N GLY A 66 -9.83 9.15 2.12
CA GLY A 66 -9.31 7.78 2.05
C GLY A 66 -8.57 7.50 0.75
N VAL A 67 -9.06 8.06 -0.37
CA VAL A 67 -8.40 7.92 -1.68
C VAL A 67 -7.06 8.66 -1.72
N LEU A 68 -6.98 9.83 -1.08
CA LEU A 68 -5.72 10.59 -0.95
C LEU A 68 -4.71 9.86 -0.08
N LEU A 69 -5.15 9.37 1.08
CA LEU A 69 -4.30 8.57 1.98
C LEU A 69 -3.79 7.32 1.26
N ALA A 70 -4.68 6.56 0.63
CA ALA A 70 -4.33 5.36 -0.14
C ALA A 70 -3.29 5.65 -1.23
N CYS A 71 -3.46 6.74 -1.98
CA CYS A 71 -2.50 7.13 -3.01
C CYS A 71 -1.13 7.49 -2.41
N GLY A 72 -1.12 8.27 -1.33
CA GLY A 72 0.11 8.63 -0.62
C GLY A 72 0.86 7.41 -0.08
N VAL A 73 0.13 6.50 0.59
CA VAL A 73 0.69 5.24 1.10
C VAL A 73 1.25 4.41 -0.04
N MET A 74 0.52 4.17 -1.14
CA MET A 74 1.05 3.35 -2.22
C MET A 74 2.30 3.94 -2.88
N ILE A 75 2.36 5.26 -3.08
CA ILE A 75 3.55 5.91 -3.65
C ILE A 75 4.76 5.69 -2.74
N THR A 76 4.58 5.96 -1.45
CA THR A 76 5.68 5.88 -0.46
C THR A 76 6.09 4.43 -0.20
N ASP A 77 5.15 3.50 -0.12
CA ASP A 77 5.38 2.07 0.13
C ASP A 77 6.06 1.38 -1.05
N VAL A 78 5.58 1.61 -2.28
CA VAL A 78 6.25 1.09 -3.49
C VAL A 78 7.67 1.65 -3.58
N THR A 79 7.85 2.95 -3.36
CA THR A 79 9.17 3.58 -3.42
C THR A 79 10.11 2.99 -2.36
N ALA A 80 9.62 2.80 -1.13
CA ALA A 80 10.41 2.24 -0.05
C ALA A 80 10.83 0.79 -0.35
N ASN A 81 9.90 -0.04 -0.84
CA ASN A 81 10.18 -1.41 -1.24
C ASN A 81 11.20 -1.48 -2.38
N TRP A 82 11.05 -0.66 -3.42
CA TRP A 82 12.02 -0.61 -4.52
C TRP A 82 13.40 -0.20 -4.03
N ALA A 83 13.50 0.84 -3.19
CA ALA A 83 14.76 1.31 -2.64
C ALA A 83 15.48 0.21 -1.82
N GLY A 84 14.76 -0.47 -0.93
CA GLY A 84 15.35 -1.53 -0.10
C GLY A 84 15.75 -2.78 -0.86
N ASN A 85 14.97 -3.15 -1.88
CA ASN A 85 15.22 -4.37 -2.66
C ASN A 85 16.14 -4.14 -3.87
N TRP A 86 16.48 -2.88 -4.19
CA TRP A 86 17.28 -2.53 -5.37
C TRP A 86 18.59 -3.33 -5.51
N PRO A 87 19.42 -3.51 -4.46
CA PRO A 87 20.64 -4.32 -4.58
C PRO A 87 20.35 -5.78 -4.89
N SER A 88 19.29 -6.35 -4.29
CA SER A 88 18.89 -7.75 -4.51
C SER A 88 18.38 -7.97 -5.93
N ILE A 89 17.60 -7.02 -6.46
CA ILE A 89 17.11 -7.07 -7.84
C ILE A 89 18.24 -6.91 -8.86
N GLN A 90 19.24 -6.07 -8.60
CA GLN A 90 20.42 -5.98 -9.46
C GLN A 90 21.21 -7.31 -9.50
N ALA A 91 21.29 -8.01 -8.37
CA ALA A 91 21.96 -9.30 -8.27
C ALA A 91 21.17 -10.43 -8.96
N ASP A 92 19.83 -10.41 -8.85
CA ASP A 92 18.94 -11.40 -9.45
C ASP A 92 17.57 -10.80 -9.80
N TRP A 93 17.39 -10.48 -11.08
CA TRP A 93 16.15 -9.90 -11.62
C TRP A 93 14.95 -10.85 -11.53
N THR A 94 15.17 -12.17 -11.45
CA THR A 94 14.06 -13.13 -11.38
C THR A 94 13.26 -13.02 -10.08
N GLN A 95 13.83 -12.37 -9.06
CA GLN A 95 13.12 -12.03 -7.83
C GLN A 95 11.89 -11.14 -8.06
N LEU A 96 11.87 -10.35 -9.14
CA LEU A 96 10.68 -9.59 -9.55
C LEU A 96 9.51 -10.50 -9.93
N LEU A 97 9.77 -11.71 -10.42
CA LEU A 97 8.72 -12.64 -10.87
C LEU A 97 8.09 -13.43 -9.73
N ARG A 98 8.54 -13.23 -8.49
CA ARG A 98 7.96 -13.90 -7.32
C ARG A 98 6.48 -13.48 -7.17
N PRO A 99 5.59 -14.43 -6.83
CA PRO A 99 4.16 -14.15 -6.66
C PRO A 99 3.86 -13.24 -5.46
N VAL A 100 4.83 -13.05 -4.57
CA VAL A 100 4.79 -12.14 -3.42
C VAL A 100 6.08 -11.31 -3.45
N GLY A 101 5.96 -10.00 -3.22
CA GLY A 101 7.09 -9.07 -3.24
C GLY A 101 6.85 -7.89 -4.18
N LEU A 102 7.92 -7.45 -4.85
CA LEU A 102 7.95 -6.18 -5.59
C LEU A 102 6.95 -6.08 -6.76
N LEU A 103 6.72 -7.14 -7.53
CA LEU A 103 5.83 -7.07 -8.68
C LEU A 103 4.36 -6.87 -8.26
N PRO A 104 3.75 -7.69 -7.38
CA PRO A 104 2.39 -7.48 -6.92
C PRO A 104 2.15 -6.09 -6.32
N ILE A 105 3.03 -5.62 -5.43
CA ILE A 105 2.88 -4.29 -4.79
C ILE A 105 3.01 -3.17 -5.83
N THR A 106 3.90 -3.30 -6.82
CA THR A 106 4.04 -2.33 -7.90
C THR A 106 2.77 -2.26 -8.75
N LEU A 107 2.22 -3.41 -9.16
CA LEU A 107 0.98 -3.46 -9.95
C LEU A 107 -0.20 -2.87 -9.17
N PHE A 108 -0.32 -3.21 -7.88
CA PHE A 108 -1.35 -2.64 -7.02
C PHE A 108 -1.17 -1.12 -6.84
N GLY A 109 0.07 -0.66 -6.66
CA GLY A 109 0.38 0.77 -6.54
C GLY A 109 0.05 1.54 -7.81
N LEU A 110 0.41 1.02 -8.99
CA LEU A 110 0.03 1.60 -10.27
C LEU A 110 -1.49 1.68 -10.44
N PHE A 111 -2.21 0.62 -10.08
CA PHE A 111 -3.67 0.59 -10.10
C PHE A 111 -4.27 1.69 -9.20
N VAL A 112 -3.77 1.82 -7.97
CA VAL A 112 -4.22 2.84 -7.02
C VAL A 112 -3.94 4.25 -7.54
N VAL A 113 -2.73 4.52 -8.03
CA VAL A 113 -2.37 5.85 -8.55
C VAL A 113 -3.25 6.19 -9.76
N ALA A 114 -3.38 5.28 -10.72
CA ALA A 114 -4.13 5.49 -11.95
C ALA A 114 -5.63 5.74 -11.72
N THR A 115 -6.22 5.07 -10.72
CA THR A 115 -7.67 5.17 -10.45
C THR A 115 -8.03 6.24 -9.41
N SER A 116 -7.06 6.74 -8.63
CA SER A 116 -7.27 7.69 -7.52
C SER A 116 -8.09 8.93 -7.90
N GLY A 117 -7.75 9.61 -9.00
CA GLY A 117 -8.43 10.83 -9.42
C GLY A 117 -9.89 10.59 -9.82
N ALA A 118 -10.15 9.51 -10.55
CA ALA A 118 -11.50 9.14 -10.96
C ALA A 118 -12.36 8.70 -9.77
N LEU A 119 -11.79 7.87 -8.87
CA LEU A 119 -12.48 7.37 -7.68
C LEU A 119 -12.85 8.51 -6.72
N ARG A 120 -11.93 9.45 -6.47
CA ARG A 120 -12.18 10.61 -5.61
C ARG A 120 -13.32 11.49 -6.14
N ARG A 121 -13.38 11.72 -7.45
CA ARG A 121 -14.50 12.46 -8.07
C ARG A 121 -15.82 11.70 -7.94
N ALA A 122 -15.81 10.38 -8.09
CA ALA A 122 -17.02 9.56 -7.94
C ALA A 122 -17.58 9.62 -6.51
N PHE A 123 -16.71 9.57 -5.50
CA PHE A 123 -17.10 9.72 -4.09
C PHE A 123 -17.67 11.11 -3.79
N GLY A 124 -17.07 12.17 -4.33
CA GLY A 124 -17.58 13.54 -4.17
C GLY A 124 -18.99 13.73 -4.73
N ARG A 125 -19.30 13.11 -5.88
CA ARG A 125 -20.65 13.18 -6.47
C ARG A 125 -21.69 12.44 -5.62
N ALA A 126 -21.33 11.28 -5.06
CA ALA A 126 -22.23 10.49 -4.22
C ALA A 126 -22.54 11.14 -2.86
N ALA A 127 -21.71 12.08 -2.39
CA ALA A 127 -21.97 12.82 -1.15
C ALA A 127 -22.91 14.02 -1.32
N VAL A 128 -23.19 14.42 -2.57
CA VAL A 128 -24.05 15.57 -2.92
C VAL A 128 -25.46 15.11 -3.33
N THR A 129 -25.63 13.83 -3.66
CA THR A 129 -26.90 13.17 -3.96
C THR A 129 -27.52 12.58 -2.71
#